data_AF-A0A1I6ILG2-F1
#
_entry.id   AF-A0A1I6ILG2-F1
#
_cell.length_a   1.000
_cell.length_b   1.000
_cell.length_c   1.000
_cell.angle_alpha   90.00
_cell.angle_beta   90.00
_cell.angle_gamma   90.00
#
_symmetry.space_group_name_H-M   'P 1'
#
loop_
_entity.id
_entity.type
_entity.pdbx_description
1 polymer ?
#
loop_
_entity_poly.entity_id
_entity_poly.type
_entity_poly.pdbx_seq_one_letter_code
_entity_poly.pdbx_strand_id
1 'polypeptide(L)' 'MARPLRTAAAVLAGLLVLAGLALAATGDLSLAGLCFLGTSIVIYFRETALADD' A
#
# COMPACT_ATOMS: atom_id res chain seq x y z
N MET A 1 -9.66 10.57 -16.21
CA MET A 1 -8.59 9.53 -16.15
C MET A 1 -8.27 9.05 -14.73
N ALA A 2 -9.11 9.34 -13.72
CA ALA A 2 -8.85 9.05 -12.31
C ALA A 2 -9.06 7.56 -11.91
N ARG A 3 -9.95 6.84 -12.61
CA ARG A 3 -10.24 5.42 -12.33
C ARG A 3 -9.00 4.50 -12.42
N PRO A 4 -8.20 4.48 -13.51
CA PRO A 4 -7.05 3.58 -13.60
C PRO A 4 -5.99 3.88 -12.53
N LEU A 5 -5.78 5.15 -12.19
CA LEU A 5 -4.85 5.55 -11.13
C LEU A 5 -5.32 5.06 -9.74
N ARG A 6 -6.63 5.16 -9.46
CA ARG A 6 -7.22 4.65 -8.21
C ARG A 6 -7.14 3.13 -8.11
N THR A 7 -7.31 2.41 -9.22
CA THR A 7 -7.17 0.95 -9.27
C THR A 7 -5.71 0.53 -9.10
N ALA A 8 -4.77 1.21 -9.77
CA ALA A 8 -3.35 0.96 -9.64
C ALA A 8 -2.85 1.17 -8.20
N ALA A 9 -3.29 2.24 -7.53
CA ALA A 9 -2.97 2.49 -6.13
C ALA A 9 -3.51 1.39 -5.20
N ALA A 10 -4.73 0.90 -5.43
CA ALA A 10 -5.31 -0.19 -4.65
C ALA A 10 -4.53 -1.51 -4.85
N VAL A 11 -4.13 -1.83 -6.08
CA VAL A 11 -3.32 -3.01 -6.39
C VAL A 11 -1.95 -2.90 -5.72
N LEU A 12 -1.29 -1.74 -5.80
CA LEU A 12 0.00 -1.50 -5.16
C LEU A 12 -0.08 -1.68 -3.63
N ALA A 13 -1.11 -1.13 -2.99
CA ALA A 13 -1.33 -1.31 -1.56
C ALA A 13 -1.53 -2.79 -1.21
N GLY A 14 -2.34 -3.52 -1.98
CA GLY A 14 -2.53 -4.96 -1.78
C GLY A 14 -1.23 -5.77 -1.89
N LEU A 15 -0.38 -5.45 -2.87
CA LEU A 15 0.92 -6.10 -3.03
C LEU A 15 1.87 -5.80 -1.87
N LEU A 16 1.89 -4.57 -1.38
CA LEU A 16 2.71 -4.19 -0.23
C LEU A 16 2.25 -4.90 1.06
N VAL A 17 0.95 -5.09 1.26
CA VAL A 17 0.43 -5.88 2.39
C VAL A 17 0.86 -7.34 2.29
N LEU A 18 0.72 -7.96 1.11
CA LEU A 18 1.13 -9.34 0.89
C LEU A 18 2.65 -9.53 1.10
N ALA A 19 3.46 -8.61 0.57
CA ALA A 19 4.90 -8.61 0.79
C ALA A 19 5.26 -8.43 2.27
N GLY A 20 4.60 -7.51 2.96
CA GLY A 20 4.77 -7.29 4.39
C GLY A 20 4.42 -8.52 5.23
N LEU A 21 3.33 -9.22 4.89
CA LEU A 21 2.97 -10.48 5.53
C LEU A 21 4.01 -11.58 5.28
N ALA A 22 4.48 -11.71 4.04
CA ALA A 22 5.47 -12.72 3.68
C ALA A 22 6.80 -12.48 4.42
N LEU A 23 7.25 -11.23 4.49
CA LEU A 23 8.46 -10.83 5.21
C LEU A 23 8.33 -11.00 6.72
N ALA A 24 7.15 -10.70 7.27
CA ALA A 24 6.86 -10.93 8.68
C ALA A 24 6.87 -12.44 9.00
N ALA A 25 6.37 -13.28 8.10
CA ALA A 25 6.39 -14.73 8.26
C ALA A 25 7.81 -15.32 8.23
N THR A 26 8.76 -14.67 7.56
CA THR A 26 10.18 -15.06 7.56
C THR A 26 10.98 -14.45 8.72
N GLY A 27 10.35 -13.66 9.59
CA GLY A 27 10.97 -13.03 10.75
C GLY A 27 11.67 -11.69 10.47
N ASP A 28 11.55 -11.15 9.26
CA ASP A 28 12.23 -9.92 8.84
C ASP A 28 11.35 -8.68 9.10
N LEU A 29 11.18 -8.37 10.40
CA LEU A 29 10.20 -7.39 10.88
C LEU A 29 10.48 -5.95 10.39
N SER A 30 11.74 -5.58 10.18
CA SER A 30 12.11 -4.25 9.68
C SER A 30 11.56 -4.02 8.28
N LEU A 31 11.75 -4.99 7.39
CA LEU A 31 11.31 -4.92 6.00
C LEU A 31 9.78 -5.06 5.90
N ALA A 32 9.18 -5.91 6.73
CA ALA A 32 7.73 -5.98 6.89
C ALA A 32 7.12 -4.64 7.33
N GLY A 33 7.72 -3.97 8.32
CA GLY A 33 7.29 -2.67 8.81
C GLY A 33 7.34 -1.60 7.72
N LEU A 34 8.39 -1.59 6.88
CA LEU A 34 8.49 -0.69 5.73
C LEU A 34 7.40 -0.96 4.69
N CYS A 35 7.06 -2.22 4.43
CA CYS A 35 5.95 -2.58 3.55
C CYS A 35 4.59 -2.08 4.09
N PHE A 36 4.34 -2.22 5.39
CA PHE A 36 3.14 -1.68 6.01
C PHE A 36 3.10 -0.14 6.00
N LEU A 37 4.23 0.52 6.26
CA LEU A 37 4.34 1.98 6.17
C LEU A 37 4.07 2.46 4.74
N GLY A 38 4.68 1.81 3.73
CA GLY A 38 4.45 2.11 2.32
C GLY A 38 2.99 1.91 1.93
N THR A 39 2.36 0.83 2.41
CA THR A 39 0.92 0.59 2.21
C THR A 39 0.09 1.76 2.75
N SER A 40 0.36 2.19 3.99
CA SER A 40 -0.35 3.28 4.65
C SER A 40 -0.27 4.59 3.84
N ILE A 41 0.92 4.92 3.33
CA ILE A 41 1.14 6.10 2.49
C ILE A 41 0.34 6.02 1.19
N VAL A 42 0.37 4.86 0.50
CA VAL A 42 -0.36 4.67 -0.76
C VAL A 42 -1.87 4.83 -0.55
N ILE A 43 -2.40 4.28 0.54
CA ILE A 43 -3.82 4.43 0.90
C ILE A 43 -4.15 5.88 1.24
N TYR A 44 -3.30 6.55 2.04
CA TYR A 44 -3.48 7.95 2.38
C TYR A 44 -3.60 8.81 1.12
N PHE A 45 -2.64 8.73 0.19
CA PHE A 45 -2.70 9.49 -1.07
C PHE A 45 -3.92 9.12 -1.92
N ARG A 46 -4.31 7.84 -1.96
CA ARG A 46 -5.51 7.40 -2.65
C ARG A 46 -6.77 8.03 -2.05
N GLU A 47 -6.86 8.13 -0.72
CA GLU A 47 -7.98 8.77 -0.02
C GLU A 47 -7.95 10.30 -0.11
N THR A 48 -6.77 10.93 -0.03
CA THR A 48 -6.66 12.39 -0.18
C THR A 48 -7.03 12.80 -1.61
N ALA A 49 -6.57 12.04 -2.61
CA ALA A 49 -6.98 12.25 -4.01
C ALA A 49 -8.46 11.92 -4.29
N LEU A 50 -9.15 11.20 -3.37
CA LEU A 50 -10.59 10.97 -3.43
C LEU A 50 -11.40 12.11 -2.79
N ALA A 51 -10.79 12.90 -1.90
CA ALA A 51 -11.43 14.04 -1.25
C ALA A 51 -11.40 15.32 -2.10
N ASP A 52 -10.48 15.39 -3.06
CA ASP A 52 -10.26 16.55 -3.94
C ASP A 52 -11.04 16.48 -5.28
N ASP A 53 -11.68 15.34 -5.58
CA ASP A 53 -12.56 15.09 -6.75
C ASP A 53 -14.04 15.09 -6.34
#